data_AF-A0A7X6BNJ3-F1
#
_entry.id   AF-A0A7X6BNJ3-F1
#
_cell.length_a   1.000
_cell.length_b   1.000
_cell.length_c   1.000
_cell.angle_alpha   90.00
_cell.angle_beta   90.00
_cell.angle_gamma   90.00
#
_symmetry.space_group_name_H-M   'P 1'
#
loop_
_entity.id
_entity.type
_entity.pdbx_description
1 polymer ?
#
loop_
_entity_poly.entity_id
_entity_poly.type
_entity_poly.pdbx_seq_one_letter_code
_entity_poly.pdbx_strand_id
1 'polypeptide(L)'
;MKFDMIALAVTGAACVAAVTGCTWLLSGFAPGFSAAAVFLEADIIVKLVMILLMLLTLPILVLGGIGLATRSAARPMGMSLRIIALVCVLLGGLAAGYSWMNIQSAIAVVGPVSFEVVAPSYAEALMAFACGLFVATLALAFAVGAGLRAGARPKA
;
A
#
# COMPACT_ATOMS: atom_id res chain seq x y z
N MET A 1 4.55 -18.17 -10.36
CA MET A 1 4.25 -18.73 -9.01
C MET A 1 5.34 -18.44 -8.00
N LYS A 2 6.60 -18.92 -8.14
CA LYS A 2 7.67 -18.60 -7.16
C LYS A 2 7.87 -17.09 -6.97
N PHE A 3 7.98 -16.34 -8.07
CA PHE A 3 8.09 -14.88 -8.03
C PHE A 3 6.88 -14.19 -7.40
N ASP A 4 5.65 -14.68 -7.62
CA ASP A 4 4.43 -14.09 -7.07
C ASP A 4 4.35 -14.27 -5.54
N MET A 5 4.81 -15.42 -5.02
CA MET A 5 4.89 -15.66 -3.58
C MET A 5 5.97 -14.79 -2.92
N ILE A 6 7.11 -14.61 -3.57
CA ILE A 6 8.17 -13.71 -3.08
C ILE A 6 7.66 -12.28 -3.07
N ALA A 7 7.02 -11.81 -4.15
CA ALA A 7 6.44 -10.49 -4.22
C ALA A 7 5.42 -10.25 -3.10
N LEU A 8 4.52 -11.21 -2.88
CA LEU A 8 3.54 -11.16 -1.79
C LEU A 8 4.20 -11.06 -0.40
N ALA A 9 5.22 -11.89 -0.14
CA ALA A 9 5.94 -11.88 1.12
C ALA A 9 6.67 -10.55 1.35
N VAL A 10 7.32 -10.02 0.32
CA VAL A 10 8.03 -8.74 0.37
C VAL A 10 7.07 -7.57 0.57
N THR A 11 5.97 -7.49 -0.20
CA THR A 11 4.99 -6.40 -0.04
C THR A 11 4.29 -6.48 1.30
N GLY A 12 3.97 -7.69 1.79
CA GLY A 12 3.39 -7.89 3.10
C GLY A 12 4.32 -7.47 4.23
N ALA A 13 5.59 -7.88 4.18
CA ALA A 13 6.59 -7.49 5.17
C ALA A 13 6.85 -5.97 5.15
N ALA A 14 6.95 -5.37 3.96
CA ALA A 14 7.08 -3.92 3.81
C ALA A 14 5.85 -3.18 4.36
N CYS A 15 4.65 -3.73 4.16
CA CYS A 15 3.42 -3.14 4.69
C CYS A 15 3.44 -3.13 6.22
N VAL A 16 3.82 -4.25 6.85
CA VAL A 16 3.96 -4.34 8.31
C VAL A 16 5.00 -3.34 8.80
N ALA A 17 6.17 -3.28 8.16
CA ALA A 17 7.22 -2.32 8.52
C ALA A 17 6.73 -0.86 8.44
N ALA A 18 5.99 -0.50 7.38
CA ALA A 18 5.44 0.84 7.21
C ALA A 18 4.41 1.19 8.29
N VAL A 19 3.48 0.26 8.59
CA VAL A 19 2.46 0.45 9.64
C VAL A 19 3.11 0.54 11.02
N THR A 20 4.05 -0.34 11.33
CA THR A 20 4.79 -0.31 12.60
C THR A 20 5.60 0.99 12.73
N GLY A 21 6.27 1.43 11.67
CA GLY A 21 7.00 2.70 11.64
C GLY A 21 6.07 3.90 11.89
N CYS A 22 4.92 3.94 11.22
CA CYS A 22 3.90 4.98 11.44
C CYS A 22 3.41 4.96 12.90
N THR A 23 3.10 3.78 13.45
CA THR A 23 2.63 3.63 14.83
C THR A 23 3.70 4.07 15.84
N TRP A 24 4.97 3.73 15.60
CA TRP A 24 6.10 4.15 16.43
C TRP A 24 6.29 5.67 16.41
N LEU A 25 6.16 6.32 15.24
CA LEU A 25 6.24 7.78 15.14
C LEU A 25 5.12 8.46 15.94
N LEU A 26 3.87 7.99 15.79
CA LEU A 26 2.73 8.59 16.46
C LEU A 26 2.77 8.39 17.97
N SER A 27 3.10 7.19 18.43
CA SER A 27 3.20 6.91 19.87
C SER A 27 4.41 7.56 20.55
N GLY A 28 5.54 7.71 19.83
CA GLY A 28 6.77 8.26 20.39
C GLY A 28 6.87 9.78 20.32
N PHE A 29 6.33 10.42 19.27
CA PHE A 29 6.61 11.83 18.96
C PHE A 29 5.37 12.68 18.69
N ALA A 30 4.18 12.09 18.57
CA ALA A 30 2.93 12.82 18.37
C ALA A 30 1.80 12.27 19.27
N PRO A 31 1.98 12.25 20.61
CA PRO A 31 0.99 11.70 21.52
C PRO A 31 -0.35 12.45 21.39
N GLY A 32 -1.42 11.71 21.10
CA GLY A 32 -2.76 12.26 20.83
C GLY A 32 -3.15 12.26 19.35
N PHE A 33 -2.21 12.09 18.43
CA PHE A 33 -2.53 11.88 17.01
C PHE A 33 -2.86 10.41 16.75
N SER A 34 -4.10 10.15 16.34
CA SER A 34 -4.50 8.85 15.78
C SER A 34 -4.14 8.77 14.29
N ALA A 35 -4.09 7.56 13.72
CA ALA A 35 -3.93 7.39 12.27
C ALA A 35 -5.05 8.12 11.48
N ALA A 36 -6.26 8.21 12.04
CA ALA A 36 -7.34 8.99 11.45
C ALA A 36 -7.05 10.50 11.48
N ALA A 37 -6.45 11.01 12.55
CA ALA A 37 -6.03 12.40 12.63
C ALA A 37 -4.93 12.71 11.59
N VAL A 38 -3.94 11.82 11.43
CA VAL A 38 -2.91 11.95 10.39
C VAL A 38 -3.53 11.98 9.01
N PHE A 39 -4.48 11.09 8.73
CA PHE A 39 -5.19 11.11 7.45
C PHE A 39 -5.97 12.40 7.23
N LEU A 40 -6.64 12.94 8.25
CA LEU A 40 -7.41 14.19 8.14
C LEU A 40 -6.51 15.41 7.92
N GLU A 41 -5.35 15.44 8.54
CA GLU A 41 -4.35 16.53 8.40
C GLU A 41 -3.42 16.35 7.20
N ALA A 42 -3.46 15.19 6.53
CA ALA A 42 -2.60 14.91 5.39
C ALA A 42 -2.79 15.94 4.26
N ASP A 43 -1.71 16.20 3.53
CA ASP A 43 -1.76 17.01 2.31
C ASP A 43 -2.87 16.52 1.36
N ILE A 44 -3.54 17.46 0.69
CA ILE A 44 -4.69 17.14 -0.16
C ILE A 44 -4.36 16.14 -1.27
N ILE A 45 -3.16 16.21 -1.86
CA ILE A 45 -2.72 15.31 -2.92
C ILE A 45 -2.52 13.91 -2.34
N VAL A 46 -1.83 13.81 -1.21
CA VAL A 46 -1.52 12.54 -0.54
C VAL A 46 -2.80 11.85 -0.07
N LYS A 47 -3.71 12.63 0.52
CA LYS A 47 -5.05 12.18 0.93
C LYS A 47 -5.86 11.64 -0.23
N LEU A 48 -5.86 12.33 -1.38
CA LEU A 48 -6.55 11.85 -2.59
C LEU A 48 -5.96 10.53 -3.09
N VAL A 49 -4.64 10.35 -3.06
CA VAL A 49 -4.00 9.08 -3.41
C VAL A 49 -4.38 7.98 -2.43
N MET A 50 -4.37 8.24 -1.12
CA MET A 50 -4.81 7.25 -0.12
C MET A 50 -6.27 6.82 -0.34
N ILE A 51 -7.17 7.77 -0.62
CA ILE A 51 -8.58 7.48 -0.92
C ILE A 51 -8.68 6.63 -2.18
N LEU A 52 -7.97 7.01 -3.25
CA LEU A 52 -7.96 6.26 -4.51
C LEU A 52 -7.48 4.81 -4.31
N LEU A 53 -6.39 4.62 -3.57
CA LEU A 53 -5.85 3.31 -3.22
C LEU A 53 -6.87 2.47 -2.44
N MET A 54 -7.54 3.08 -1.45
CA MET A 54 -8.59 2.39 -0.69
C MET A 54 -9.80 2.04 -1.55
N LEU A 55 -10.20 2.90 -2.49
CA LEU A 55 -11.28 2.61 -3.44
C LEU A 55 -10.93 1.45 -4.39
N LEU A 56 -9.65 1.27 -4.75
CA LEU A 56 -9.19 0.15 -5.57
C LEU A 56 -9.34 -1.22 -4.88
N THR A 57 -9.57 -1.27 -3.56
CA THR A 57 -9.84 -2.54 -2.87
C THR A 57 -11.10 -3.24 -3.41
N LEU A 58 -12.16 -2.48 -3.72
CA LEU A 58 -13.41 -3.03 -4.24
C LEU A 58 -13.24 -3.78 -5.58
N PRO A 59 -12.67 -3.18 -6.64
CA PRO A 59 -12.43 -3.90 -7.89
C PRO A 59 -11.43 -5.06 -7.70
N ILE A 60 -10.44 -4.95 -6.81
CA ILE A 60 -9.54 -6.07 -6.50
C ILE A 60 -10.32 -7.25 -5.91
N LEU A 61 -11.23 -7.01 -4.96
CA LEU A 61 -12.06 -8.06 -4.38
C LEU A 61 -12.97 -8.71 -5.42
N VAL A 62 -13.56 -7.92 -6.33
CA VAL A 62 -14.41 -8.43 -7.42
C VAL A 62 -13.60 -9.27 -8.41
N LEU A 63 -12.50 -8.73 -8.93
CA LEU A 63 -11.63 -9.44 -9.88
C LEU A 63 -11.00 -10.69 -9.25
N GLY A 64 -10.58 -10.59 -7.99
CA GLY A 64 -10.08 -11.70 -7.19
C GLY A 64 -11.12 -12.78 -6.98
N GLY A 65 -12.36 -12.40 -6.61
CA GLY A 65 -13.49 -13.31 -6.46
C GLY A 65 -13.82 -14.05 -7.76
N ILE A 66 -13.87 -13.33 -8.90
CA ILE A 66 -14.11 -13.93 -10.22
C ILE A 66 -12.99 -14.89 -10.61
N GLY A 67 -11.73 -14.48 -10.44
CA GLY A 67 -10.55 -15.30 -10.75
C GLY A 67 -10.44 -16.54 -9.87
N LEU A 68 -10.90 -16.45 -8.63
CA LEU A 68 -11.02 -17.59 -7.73
C LEU A 68 -12.23 -18.47 -8.05
N ALA A 69 -13.37 -17.94 -8.50
CA ALA A 69 -14.56 -18.74 -8.79
C ALA A 69 -14.47 -19.48 -10.14
N THR A 70 -13.96 -18.82 -11.17
CA THR A 70 -14.00 -19.29 -12.56
C THR A 70 -12.60 -19.66 -13.07
N ARG A 71 -12.40 -20.91 -13.52
CA ARG A 71 -11.09 -21.36 -14.03
C ARG A 71 -10.68 -20.69 -15.34
N SER A 72 -11.64 -20.44 -16.23
CA SER A 72 -11.38 -19.77 -17.52
C SER A 72 -10.86 -18.35 -17.35
N ALA A 73 -11.31 -17.63 -16.31
CA ALA A 73 -10.86 -16.27 -16.02
C ALA A 73 -9.63 -16.21 -15.09
N ALA A 74 -9.21 -17.32 -14.48
CA ALA A 74 -8.14 -17.33 -13.47
C ALA A 74 -6.80 -16.74 -13.99
N ARG A 75 -6.41 -17.06 -15.22
CA ARG A 75 -5.19 -16.52 -15.85
C ARG A 75 -5.29 -15.02 -16.18
N PRO A 76 -6.28 -14.55 -16.97
CA PRO A 76 -6.38 -13.13 -17.31
C PRO A 76 -6.59 -12.25 -16.07
N MET A 77 -7.43 -12.68 -15.11
CA MET A 77 -7.65 -11.94 -13.86
C MET A 77 -6.38 -11.89 -13.00
N GLY A 78 -5.64 -13.00 -12.92
CA GLY A 78 -4.35 -13.04 -12.22
C GLY A 78 -3.31 -12.07 -12.80
N MET A 79 -3.30 -11.86 -14.12
CA MET A 79 -2.42 -10.88 -14.75
C MET A 79 -2.84 -9.45 -14.44
N SER A 80 -4.13 -9.14 -14.55
CA SER A 80 -4.67 -7.81 -14.19
C SER A 80 -4.38 -7.45 -12.73
N LEU A 81 -4.55 -8.41 -11.81
CA LEU A 81 -4.28 -8.20 -10.38
C LEU A 81 -2.79 -7.88 -10.10
N ARG A 82 -1.85 -8.47 -10.85
CA ARG A 82 -0.42 -8.13 -10.71
C ARG A 82 -0.10 -6.72 -11.18
N ILE A 83 -0.71 -6.30 -12.29
CA ILE A 83 -0.55 -4.94 -12.81
C ILE A 83 -1.12 -3.94 -11.80
N ILE A 84 -2.31 -4.22 -11.27
CA ILE A 84 -2.92 -3.39 -10.22
C ILE A 84 -2.01 -3.32 -8.98
N ALA A 85 -1.45 -4.46 -8.54
CA ALA A 85 -0.52 -4.48 -7.42
C ALA A 85 0.70 -3.58 -7.65
N LEU A 86 1.33 -3.69 -8.83
CA LEU A 86 2.47 -2.84 -9.19
C LEU A 86 2.08 -1.35 -9.17
N VAL A 87 0.95 -0.99 -9.78
CA VAL A 87 0.45 0.39 -9.80
C VAL A 87 0.18 0.89 -8.38
N CYS A 88 -0.37 0.06 -7.49
CA CYS A 88 -0.63 0.45 -6.10
C CYS A 88 0.67 0.71 -5.33
N VAL A 89 1.70 -0.12 -5.52
CA VAL A 89 3.02 0.11 -4.91
C VAL A 89 3.63 1.42 -5.43
N LEU A 90 3.56 1.66 -6.75
CA LEU A 90 4.10 2.88 -7.36
C LEU A 90 3.36 4.13 -6.89
N LEU A 91 2.02 4.10 -6.84
CA LEU A 91 1.22 5.23 -6.36
C LEU A 91 1.47 5.51 -4.88
N GLY A 92 1.52 4.48 -4.02
CA GLY A 92 1.85 4.63 -2.61
C GLY A 92 3.26 5.18 -2.41
N GLY A 93 4.23 4.71 -3.20
CA GLY A 93 5.61 5.20 -3.17
C GLY A 93 5.74 6.65 -3.66
N LEU A 94 4.99 7.03 -4.71
CA LEU A 94 4.95 8.40 -5.21
C LEU A 94 4.34 9.36 -4.19
N ALA A 95 3.24 8.97 -3.53
CA ALA A 95 2.64 9.79 -2.47
C ALA A 95 3.60 9.96 -1.28
N ALA A 96 4.25 8.89 -0.83
CA ALA A 96 5.24 8.97 0.24
C ALA A 96 6.46 9.82 -0.16
N GLY A 97 6.93 9.69 -1.40
CA GLY A 97 8.02 10.51 -1.95
C GLY A 97 7.65 11.98 -2.07
N TYR A 98 6.40 12.28 -2.41
CA TYR A 98 5.86 13.64 -2.44
C TYR A 98 5.82 14.25 -1.02
N SER A 99 5.28 13.54 -0.03
CA SER A 99 5.33 14.00 1.37
C SER A 99 6.78 14.22 1.84
N TRP A 100 7.69 13.31 1.50
CA TRP A 100 9.12 13.46 1.83
C TRP A 100 9.73 14.72 1.21
N MET A 101 9.46 14.99 -0.07
CA MET A 101 9.92 16.20 -0.75
C MET A 101 9.40 17.47 -0.07
N ASN A 102 8.14 17.48 0.36
CA ASN A 102 7.56 18.61 1.07
C ASN A 102 8.23 18.84 2.44
N ILE A 103 8.54 17.77 3.17
CA ILE A 103 9.28 17.86 4.44
C ILE A 103 10.66 18.49 4.22
N GLN A 104 11.42 18.00 3.24
CA GLN A 104 12.75 18.55 2.94
C GLN A 104 12.68 20.01 2.50
N SER A 105 11.67 20.38 1.71
CA SER A 105 11.45 21.76 1.28
C SER A 105 11.13 22.68 2.46
N ALA A 106 10.30 22.22 3.41
CA ALA A 106 9.98 22.97 4.62
C ALA A 106 11.20 23.16 5.52
N ILE A 107 11.99 22.10 5.73
CA ILE A 107 13.25 22.17 6.51
C ILE A 107 14.24 23.14 5.85
N ALA A 108 14.35 23.14 4.52
CA ALA A 108 15.23 24.05 3.80
C ALA A 108 14.85 25.53 3.96
N VAL A 109 13.56 25.84 4.13
CA VAL A 109 13.04 27.20 4.30
C VAL A 109 13.13 27.68 5.75
N VAL A 110 12.74 26.82 6.71
CA VAL A 110 12.64 27.18 8.13
C VAL A 110 13.98 27.01 8.87
N GLY A 111 14.88 26.20 8.32
CA GLY A 111 16.12 25.80 8.99
C GLY A 111 15.95 24.51 9.80
N PRO A 112 16.98 24.12 10.58
CA PRO A 112 16.95 22.88 11.35
C PRO A 112 15.86 22.92 12.43
N VAL A 113 14.93 21.98 12.35
CA VAL A 113 13.85 21.77 13.33
C VAL A 113 14.05 20.42 14.03
N SER A 114 13.55 20.29 15.27
CA SER A 114 13.61 19.02 15.99
C SER A 114 12.76 17.96 15.28
N PHE A 115 13.13 16.69 15.47
CA PHE A 115 12.44 15.57 14.84
C PHE A 115 10.96 15.50 15.22
N GLU A 116 10.62 15.91 16.45
CA GLU A 116 9.24 15.98 16.96
C GLU A 116 8.32 16.84 16.09
N VAL A 117 8.83 17.93 15.52
CA VAL A 117 8.04 18.84 14.67
C VAL A 117 7.69 18.20 13.33
N VAL A 118 8.58 17.36 12.78
CA VAL A 118 8.42 16.73 11.45
C VAL A 118 7.88 15.30 11.51
N ALA A 119 7.85 14.69 12.70
CA ALA A 119 7.37 13.32 12.90
C ALA A 119 5.95 13.07 12.35
N PRO A 120 4.97 13.98 12.51
CA PRO A 120 3.64 13.79 11.92
C PRO A 120 3.67 13.69 10.39
N SER A 121 4.51 14.50 9.72
CA SER A 121 4.65 14.46 8.26
C SER A 121 5.35 13.18 7.77
N TYR A 122 6.30 12.66 8.54
CA TYR A 122 6.87 11.33 8.25
C TYR A 122 5.86 10.20 8.47
N ALA A 123 4.99 10.32 9.47
CA ALA A 123 3.91 9.37 9.70
C ALA A 123 2.89 9.38 8.55
N GLU A 124 2.59 10.55 7.98
CA GLU A 124 1.79 10.71 6.77
C GLU A 124 2.42 9.96 5.57
N ALA A 125 3.71 10.18 5.32
CA ALA A 125 4.42 9.51 4.23
C ALA A 125 4.39 7.97 4.38
N LEU A 126 4.65 7.46 5.59
CA LEU A 126 4.58 6.03 5.88
C LEU A 126 3.16 5.48 5.76
N MET A 127 2.15 6.25 6.18
CA MET A 127 0.74 5.86 6.03
C MET A 127 0.34 5.78 4.56
N ALA A 128 0.77 6.74 3.73
CA ALA A 128 0.51 6.74 2.28
C ALA A 128 1.10 5.48 1.63
N PHE A 129 2.34 5.15 1.99
CA PHE A 129 3.01 3.97 1.47
C PHE A 129 2.36 2.68 1.97
N ALA A 130 1.99 2.61 3.25
CA ALA A 130 1.28 1.49 3.84
C ALA A 130 -0.04 1.21 3.12
N CYS A 131 -0.82 2.25 2.78
CA CYS A 131 -2.04 2.11 1.98
C CYS A 131 -1.76 1.43 0.63
N GLY A 132 -0.72 1.88 -0.09
CA GLY A 132 -0.36 1.28 -1.39
C GLY A 132 0.09 -0.17 -1.27
N LEU A 133 0.92 -0.47 -0.28
CA LEU A 133 1.42 -1.82 0.00
C LEU A 133 0.33 -2.78 0.47
N PHE A 134 -0.61 -2.32 1.28
CA PHE A 134 -1.75 -3.12 1.74
C PHE A 134 -2.61 -3.58 0.56
N VAL A 135 -2.99 -2.64 -0.30
CA VAL A 135 -3.82 -2.90 -1.49
C VAL A 135 -3.08 -3.80 -2.48
N ALA A 136 -1.77 -3.57 -2.67
CA ALA A 136 -0.93 -4.43 -3.49
C ALA A 136 -0.84 -5.87 -2.94
N THR A 137 -0.69 -6.01 -1.63
CA THR A 137 -0.63 -7.31 -0.95
C THR A 137 -1.94 -8.09 -1.14
N LEU A 138 -3.09 -7.43 -1.02
CA LEU A 138 -4.38 -8.05 -1.32
C LEU A 138 -4.47 -8.52 -2.78
N ALA A 139 -4.10 -7.66 -3.74
CA ALA A 139 -4.13 -8.01 -5.16
C ALA A 139 -3.22 -9.21 -5.48
N LEU A 140 -2.00 -9.25 -4.92
CA LEU A 140 -1.07 -10.35 -5.08
C LEU A 140 -1.58 -11.65 -4.44
N ALA A 141 -2.23 -11.57 -3.27
CA ALA A 141 -2.81 -12.75 -2.61
C ALA A 141 -3.88 -13.41 -3.51
N PHE A 142 -4.76 -12.61 -4.12
CA PHE A 142 -5.73 -13.10 -5.09
C PHE A 142 -5.06 -13.64 -6.37
N ALA A 143 -4.03 -12.96 -6.88
CA ALA A 143 -3.30 -13.42 -8.07
C ALA A 143 -2.61 -14.77 -7.84
N VAL A 144 -2.03 -14.99 -6.66
CA VAL A 144 -1.45 -16.28 -6.26
C VAL A 144 -2.53 -17.35 -6.16
N GLY A 145 -3.65 -17.05 -5.51
CA GLY A 145 -4.78 -17.98 -5.38
C GLY A 145 -5.38 -18.40 -6.74
N ALA A 146 -5.57 -17.44 -7.66
CA ALA A 146 -6.03 -17.73 -9.02
C ALA A 146 -5.02 -18.59 -9.79
N GLY A 147 -3.72 -18.33 -9.63
CA GLY A 147 -2.64 -19.12 -10.23
C GLY A 147 -2.60 -20.57 -9.74
N LEU A 148 -2.79 -20.80 -8.44
CA LEU A 148 -2.90 -22.14 -7.85
C LEU A 148 -4.09 -22.92 -8.43
N ARG A 149 -5.25 -22.28 -8.55
CA ARG A 149 -6.46 -22.90 -9.11
C ARG A 149 -6.32 -23.27 -10.58
N ALA A 150 -5.59 -22.47 -11.36
CA ALA A 150 -5.30 -22.76 -12.76
C ALA A 150 -4.31 -23.92 -12.96
N GLY A 151 -3.45 -24.20 -11.97
CA GLY A 151 -2.46 -25.27 -12.00
C GLY A 151 -2.98 -26.66 -11.61
N ALA A 152 -4.12 -26.74 -10.91
CA ALA A 152 -4.76 -28.00 -10.53
C ALA A 152 -5.46 -28.68 -11.73
N ARG A 153 -4.69 -29.36 -12.59
CA ARG A 153 -5.24 -30.33 -13.55
C ARG A 153 -5.76 -31.55 -12.78
N PRO A 154 -7.02 -31.99 -12.96
CA PRO A 154 -7.35 -33.36 -12.64
C PRO A 154 -6.50 -34.24 -13.57
N LYS A 155 -5.72 -35.16 -12.98
CA LYS A 155 -5.15 -36.27 -13.75
C LYS A 155 -6.36 -37.09 -14.20
N ALA A 156 -6.72 -36.97 -15.48
CA ALA A 156 -7.61 -37.91 -16.14
C ALA A 156 -6.84 -39.21 -16.41
#